data_AF-A0AAU5KD96-F1
#
_entry.id   AF-A0AAU5KD96-F1
#
_cell.length_a   1.000
_cell.length_b   1.000
_cell.length_c   1.000
_cell.angle_alpha   90.00
_cell.angle_beta   90.00
_cell.angle_gamma   90.00
#
_symmetry.space_group_name_H-M   'P 1'
#
loop_
_entity.id
_entity.type
_entity.pdbx_description
1 polymer ?
#
loop_
_entity_poly.entity_id
_entity_poly.type
_entity_poly.pdbx_seq_one_letter_code
_entity_poly.pdbx_strand_id
1 'polypeptide(L)'
;MSLTTTSGALAALGAALLLAPAAAGTAMADSAVPQAPVPKAQLQPTEVGPALGAVGYVTGPVKDLRLDPFAQSSADPLNNAVAVKPDNPGMRPVSSTAVTGALSDGGGAKDLPGLGLLLGAVPGH
;
A
#
# COMPACT_ATOMS: atom_id res chain seq x y z
N MET A 1 -11.32 35.55 4.84
CA MET A 1 -10.78 34.96 3.60
C MET A 1 -10.54 33.49 3.90
N SER A 2 -11.57 32.65 3.72
CA SER A 2 -11.54 31.24 4.12
C SER A 2 -11.29 30.37 2.90
N LEU A 3 -10.11 29.75 2.84
CA LEU A 3 -9.74 28.80 1.80
C LEU A 3 -10.29 27.40 2.15
N THR A 4 -11.29 26.99 1.38
CA THR A 4 -11.47 25.65 0.79
C THR A 4 -11.02 24.43 1.60
N THR A 5 -11.98 23.83 2.32
CA THR A 5 -11.91 22.45 2.82
C THR A 5 -12.51 21.49 1.80
N THR A 6 -11.92 21.38 0.60
CA THR A 6 -12.44 20.52 -0.48
C THR A 6 -11.79 19.12 -0.51
N SER A 7 -10.82 18.84 0.37
CA SER A 7 -10.08 17.56 0.37
C SER A 7 -10.69 16.48 1.27
N GLY A 8 -11.58 16.83 2.19
CA GLY A 8 -12.17 15.85 3.14
C GLY A 8 -13.34 15.03 2.57
N ALA A 9 -14.07 15.59 1.60
CA ALA A 9 -15.27 14.95 1.07
C ALA A 9 -14.96 13.70 0.21
N LEU A 10 -13.82 13.68 -0.50
CA LEU A 10 -13.44 12.55 -1.36
C LEU A 10 -13.06 11.29 -0.56
N ALA A 11 -12.46 11.44 0.63
CA ALA A 11 -12.03 10.31 1.45
C ALA A 11 -13.22 9.55 2.08
N ALA A 12 -14.30 10.26 2.43
CA ALA A 12 -15.52 9.66 2.97
C ALA A 12 -16.32 8.89 1.92
N LEU A 13 -16.29 9.33 0.66
CA LEU A 13 -16.92 8.65 -0.48
C LEU A 13 -16.22 7.32 -0.83
N GLY A 14 -14.90 7.24 -0.66
CA GLY A 14 -14.14 6.01 -0.93
C GLY A 14 -14.37 4.89 0.07
N ALA A 15 -14.52 5.22 1.36
CA ALA A 15 -14.80 4.24 2.41
C ALA A 15 -16.23 3.68 2.35
N ALA A 16 -17.21 4.50 1.96
CA ALA A 16 -18.59 4.06 1.78
C ALA A 16 -18.75 3.09 0.59
N LEU A 17 -17.92 3.23 -0.46
CA LEU A 17 -17.95 2.35 -1.63
C LEU A 17 -17.33 0.97 -1.35
N LEU A 18 -16.38 0.88 -0.41
CA LEU A 18 -15.72 -0.37 -0.03
C LEU A 18 -16.48 -1.17 1.04
N LEU A 19 -17.42 -0.54 1.76
CA LEU A 19 -18.30 -1.19 2.74
C LEU A 19 -19.76 -1.34 2.27
N ALA A 20 -20.11 -0.89 1.07
CA ALA A 20 -21.44 -1.11 0.52
C ALA A 20 -21.53 -2.54 -0.07
N PRO A 21 -22.26 -3.48 0.55
CA PRO A 21 -22.69 -4.64 -0.20
C PRO A 21 -23.52 -4.13 -1.38
N ALA A 22 -23.26 -4.65 -2.57
CA ALA A 22 -23.97 -4.31 -3.79
C ALA A 22 -25.49 -4.48 -3.60
N ALA A 23 -26.17 -3.40 -3.24
CA ALA A 23 -27.61 -3.29 -3.40
C ALA A 23 -27.86 -3.11 -4.90
N ALA A 24 -27.90 -4.23 -5.62
CA ALA A 24 -28.44 -4.27 -6.96
C ALA A 24 -29.85 -3.66 -6.95
N GLY A 25 -30.01 -2.54 -7.63
CA GLY A 25 -31.30 -2.00 -8.06
C GLY A 25 -32.03 -1.08 -7.08
N THR A 26 -31.65 0.20 -7.05
CA THR A 26 -32.63 1.28 -6.85
C THR A 26 -32.61 2.19 -8.07
N ALA A 27 -33.12 1.67 -9.20
CA ALA A 27 -33.62 2.52 -10.26
C ALA A 27 -34.94 3.12 -9.77
N MET A 28 -34.97 4.44 -9.59
CA MET A 28 -36.23 5.17 -9.44
C MET A 28 -36.87 5.32 -10.82
N ALA A 29 -38.00 4.65 -11.03
CA ALA A 29 -39.12 5.15 -11.82
C ALA A 29 -40.33 4.23 -11.61
N ASP A 30 -41.40 4.84 -11.11
CA ASP A 30 -42.73 4.30 -10.91
C ASP A 30 -43.30 3.72 -12.22
N SER A 31 -43.50 2.41 -12.25
CA SER A 31 -44.36 1.71 -13.21
C SER A 31 -44.71 0.38 -12.57
N ALA A 32 -46.00 0.11 -12.39
CA ALA A 32 -46.52 -1.10 -11.76
C ALA A 32 -46.08 -2.36 -12.54
N VAL A 33 -44.98 -2.98 -12.09
CA VAL A 33 -44.52 -4.29 -12.57
C VAL A 33 -45.18 -5.37 -11.68
N PRO A 34 -45.74 -6.45 -12.24
CA PRO A 34 -46.25 -7.57 -11.46
C PRO A 34 -45.17 -8.04 -10.47
N GLN A 35 -45.51 -8.14 -9.18
CA GLN A 35 -44.57 -8.58 -8.15
C GLN A 35 -44.12 -10.01 -8.44
N ALA A 36 -42.89 -10.15 -8.95
CA ALA A 36 -42.24 -11.44 -9.08
C ALA A 36 -42.07 -12.06 -7.67
N PRO A 37 -42.16 -13.40 -7.55
CA PRO A 37 -41.96 -14.08 -6.28
C PRO A 37 -40.63 -13.67 -5.64
N VAL A 38 -40.68 -13.15 -4.42
CA VAL A 38 -39.48 -12.78 -3.66
C VAL A 38 -38.63 -14.03 -3.45
N PRO A 39 -37.39 -14.10 -3.98
CA PRO A 39 -36.52 -15.23 -3.78
C PRO A 39 -36.30 -15.44 -2.27
N LYS A 40 -36.74 -16.59 -1.73
CA LYS A 40 -36.52 -16.98 -0.32
C LYS A 40 -35.14 -17.62 -0.10
N ALA A 41 -34.24 -17.53 -1.08
CA ALA A 41 -32.91 -18.10 -0.98
C ALA A 41 -32.15 -17.39 0.16
N GLN A 42 -31.71 -18.16 1.14
CA GLN A 42 -30.83 -17.65 2.18
C GLN A 42 -29.49 -17.28 1.53
N LEU A 43 -29.05 -16.05 1.75
CA LEU A 43 -27.72 -15.62 1.34
C LEU A 43 -26.69 -16.47 2.09
N GLN A 44 -25.76 -17.07 1.35
CA GLN A 44 -24.61 -17.72 1.94
C GLN A 44 -23.81 -16.67 2.72
N PRO A 45 -23.27 -17.01 3.91
CA PRO A 45 -22.34 -16.14 4.61
C PRO A 45 -21.15 -15.79 3.69
N THR A 46 -20.76 -14.52 3.66
CA THR A 46 -19.59 -14.10 2.88
C THR A 46 -18.33 -14.77 3.42
N GLU A 47 -17.69 -15.60 2.60
CA GLU A 47 -16.39 -16.19 2.93
C GLU A 47 -15.27 -15.17 2.68
N VAL A 48 -14.67 -14.66 3.76
CA VAL A 48 -13.54 -13.71 3.68
C VAL A 48 -12.17 -14.39 3.54
N GLY A 49 -12.08 -15.69 3.84
CA GLY A 49 -10.83 -16.46 3.80
C GLY A 49 -10.10 -16.37 2.45
N PRO A 50 -10.77 -16.62 1.32
CA PRO A 50 -10.15 -16.49 0.00
C PRO A 50 -9.64 -15.07 -0.30
N ALA A 51 -10.39 -14.04 0.13
CA ALA A 51 -10.01 -12.65 -0.08
C ALA A 51 -8.75 -12.27 0.72
N LEU A 52 -8.61 -12.77 1.96
CA LEU A 52 -7.41 -12.57 2.77
C LEU A 52 -6.19 -13.30 2.19
N GLY A 53 -6.38 -14.48 1.59
CA GLY A 53 -5.33 -15.22 0.88
C GLY A 53 -4.80 -14.47 -0.35
N ALA A 54 -5.65 -13.68 -1.02
CA ALA A 54 -5.26 -12.89 -2.18
C ALA A 54 -4.37 -11.68 -1.84
N VAL A 55 -4.41 -11.18 -0.60
CA VAL A 55 -3.68 -9.97 -0.19
C VAL A 55 -2.18 -10.12 -0.45
N GLY A 56 -1.59 -11.25 -0.09
CA GLY A 56 -0.15 -11.49 -0.25
C GLY A 56 0.34 -11.44 -1.71
N TYR A 57 -0.51 -11.83 -2.67
CA TYR A 57 -0.17 -11.78 -4.09
C TYR A 57 -0.16 -10.36 -4.66
N VAL A 58 -0.90 -9.45 -4.03
CA VAL A 58 -0.92 -8.03 -4.41
C VAL A 58 0.20 -7.28 -3.69
N THR A 59 0.39 -7.55 -2.40
CA THR A 59 1.34 -6.81 -1.57
C THR A 59 2.79 -7.26 -1.76
N GLY A 60 3.05 -8.54 -2.07
CA GLY A 60 4.41 -9.05 -2.32
C GLY A 60 5.16 -8.26 -3.41
N PRO A 61 4.66 -8.26 -4.67
CA PRO A 61 5.33 -7.57 -5.77
C PRO A 61 5.55 -6.07 -5.55
N VAL A 62 4.62 -5.42 -4.83
CA VAL A 62 4.71 -3.98 -4.53
C VAL A 62 5.81 -3.71 -3.50
N LYS A 63 6.02 -4.61 -2.53
CA LYS A 63 7.08 -4.50 -1.53
C LYS A 63 8.48 -4.70 -2.12
N ASP A 64 8.57 -5.52 -3.18
CA ASP A 64 9.82 -5.86 -3.88
C ASP A 64 10.18 -4.91 -5.02
N LEU A 65 9.25 -4.05 -5.44
CA LEU A 65 9.48 -3.16 -6.56
C LEU A 65 10.66 -2.21 -6.26
N ARG A 66 11.68 -2.23 -7.13
CA ARG A 66 12.80 -1.29 -7.05
C ARG A 66 12.25 0.13 -7.04
N LEU A 67 12.55 0.85 -5.95
CA LEU A 67 12.07 2.22 -5.79
C LEU A 67 12.97 3.24 -6.49
N ASP A 68 14.24 2.90 -6.69
CA ASP A 68 15.19 3.73 -7.42
C ASP A 68 15.47 3.15 -8.81
N PRO A 69 15.07 3.86 -9.89
CA PRO A 69 15.32 3.44 -11.26
C PRO A 69 16.81 3.50 -11.64
N PHE A 70 17.61 4.32 -10.94
CA PHE A 70 19.04 4.46 -11.18
C PHE A 70 19.89 3.56 -10.29
N ALA A 71 19.29 2.76 -9.42
CA ALA A 71 20.06 1.95 -8.49
C ALA A 71 21.07 1.04 -9.21
N GLN A 72 22.24 0.89 -8.60
CA GLN A 72 23.44 0.25 -9.15
C GLN A 72 24.02 0.93 -10.40
N SER A 73 23.61 2.16 -10.71
CA SER A 73 24.20 2.99 -11.76
C SER A 73 25.34 3.84 -11.22
N SER A 74 26.33 4.14 -12.07
CA SER A 74 27.34 5.17 -11.79
C SER A 74 26.75 6.59 -11.78
N ALA A 75 25.57 6.78 -12.36
CA ALA A 75 24.83 8.04 -12.36
C ALA A 75 23.80 8.14 -11.22
N ASP A 76 23.77 7.16 -10.31
CA ASP A 76 22.86 7.17 -9.18
C ASP A 76 23.24 8.28 -8.17
N PRO A 77 22.35 9.27 -7.93
CA PRO A 77 22.62 10.32 -6.96
C PRO A 77 22.73 9.79 -5.51
N LEU A 78 22.07 8.68 -5.19
CA LEU A 78 22.03 8.09 -3.85
C LEU A 78 23.29 7.28 -3.51
N ASN A 79 24.08 6.94 -4.53
CA ASN A 79 25.38 6.29 -4.40
C ASN A 79 26.51 7.27 -4.00
N ASN A 80 26.21 8.56 -3.86
CA ASN A 80 27.17 9.55 -3.36
C ASN A 80 27.27 9.51 -1.83
N ALA A 81 27.79 8.39 -1.33
CA ALA A 81 27.90 8.16 0.10
C ALA A 81 29.08 8.89 0.73
N VAL A 82 28.84 9.51 1.88
CA VAL A 82 29.88 10.13 2.70
C VAL A 82 30.04 9.30 3.96
N ALA A 83 31.28 8.90 4.26
CA ALA A 83 31.62 8.17 5.46
C ALA A 83 32.58 8.98 6.34
N VAL A 84 32.28 9.03 7.64
CA VAL A 84 33.16 9.61 8.66
C VAL A 84 33.64 8.48 9.56
N LYS A 85 34.96 8.37 9.73
CA LYS A 85 35.57 7.45 10.68
C LYS A 85 36.16 8.25 11.84
N PRO A 86 35.61 8.12 13.06
CA PRO A 86 36.16 8.80 14.22
C PRO A 86 37.54 8.23 14.57
N ASP A 87 38.45 9.10 15.04
CA ASP A 87 39.81 8.71 15.47
C ASP A 87 39.82 7.93 16.80
N ASN A 88 38.71 7.94 17.53
CA ASN A 88 38.59 7.22 18.79
C ASN A 88 38.67 5.69 18.56
N PRO A 89 39.56 4.98 19.29
CA PRO A 89 39.68 3.54 19.20
C PRO A 89 38.36 2.86 19.63
N GLY A 90 37.86 1.95 18.79
CA GLY A 90 36.62 1.21 19.04
C GLY A 90 35.35 1.80 18.40
N MET A 91 35.40 3.01 17.83
CA MET A 91 34.26 3.61 17.15
C MET A 91 34.08 3.06 15.73
N ARG A 92 32.85 2.66 15.40
CA ARG A 92 32.51 2.22 14.04
C ARG A 92 32.38 3.43 13.10
N PRO A 93 32.78 3.32 11.82
CA PRO A 93 32.50 4.34 10.83
C PRO A 93 31.00 4.58 10.70
N VAL A 94 30.61 5.84 10.52
CA VAL A 94 29.24 6.25 10.19
C VAL A 94 29.21 6.66 8.73
N SER A 95 28.18 6.24 8.00
CA SER A 95 28.06 6.49 6.56
C SER A 95 26.62 6.79 6.19
N SER A 96 26.41 7.68 5.21
CA SER A 96 25.09 7.93 4.65
C SER A 96 24.51 6.70 3.94
N THR A 97 25.33 5.74 3.52
CA THR A 97 24.85 4.44 2.99
C THR A 97 23.98 3.68 3.97
N ALA A 98 24.05 3.94 5.28
CA ALA A 98 23.13 3.33 6.24
C ALA A 98 21.65 3.69 5.98
N VAL A 99 21.40 4.80 5.28
CA VAL A 99 20.06 5.30 4.97
C VAL A 99 19.77 5.26 3.47
N THR A 100 20.76 5.53 2.62
CA THR A 100 20.58 5.57 1.16
C THR A 100 20.90 4.26 0.46
N GLY A 101 21.68 3.37 1.10
CA GLY A 101 22.19 2.13 0.48
C GLY A 101 21.07 1.19 0.06
N ALA A 102 20.07 0.98 0.90
CA ALA A 102 18.92 0.14 0.55
C ALA A 102 18.26 0.55 -0.77
N LEU A 103 18.22 1.85 -1.06
CA LEU A 103 17.62 2.37 -2.28
C LEU A 103 18.61 2.31 -3.45
N SER A 104 19.84 2.78 -3.24
CA SER A 104 20.93 2.79 -4.22
C SER A 104 21.37 1.40 -4.69
N ASP A 105 21.25 0.39 -3.83
CA ASP A 105 21.54 -1.01 -4.15
C ASP A 105 20.38 -1.71 -4.86
N GLY A 106 19.24 -1.03 -5.03
CA GLY A 106 18.08 -1.52 -5.76
C GLY A 106 17.06 -2.26 -4.90
N GLY A 107 17.04 -2.01 -3.60
CA GLY A 107 16.02 -2.52 -2.70
C GLY A 107 14.63 -1.93 -2.95
N GLY A 108 13.62 -2.65 -2.48
CA GLY A 108 12.23 -2.24 -2.51
C GLY A 108 11.79 -1.55 -1.23
N ALA A 109 10.48 -1.29 -1.10
CA ALA A 109 9.90 -0.66 0.08
C ALA A 109 10.15 -1.45 1.37
N LYS A 110 10.27 -2.78 1.29
CA LYS A 110 10.59 -3.65 2.43
C LYS A 110 12.04 -3.52 2.91
N ASP A 111 12.94 -2.98 2.09
CA ASP A 111 14.36 -2.89 2.41
C ASP A 111 14.71 -1.54 3.04
N LEU A 112 13.76 -0.60 3.07
CA LEU A 112 13.94 0.72 3.66
C LEU A 112 14.07 0.65 5.19
N PRO A 113 15.02 1.40 5.79
CA PRO A 113 15.19 1.43 7.23
C PRO A 113 13.91 1.93 7.93
N GLY A 114 13.45 1.18 8.93
CA GLY A 114 12.19 1.44 9.65
C GLY A 114 10.95 0.90 8.94
N LEU A 115 10.79 1.14 7.64
CA LEU A 115 9.64 0.68 6.86
C LEU A 115 9.62 -0.85 6.67
N GLY A 116 10.79 -1.48 6.54
CA GLY A 116 10.87 -2.94 6.39
C GLY A 116 10.23 -3.72 7.53
N LEU A 117 10.32 -3.22 8.77
CA LEU A 117 9.69 -3.86 9.92
C LEU A 117 8.15 -3.78 9.85
N LEU A 118 7.62 -2.68 9.33
CA LEU A 118 6.17 -2.50 9.15
C LEU A 118 5.65 -3.34 7.99
N LEU A 119 6.38 -3.35 6.87
CA LEU A 119 6.01 -4.08 5.66
C LEU A 119 6.21 -5.60 5.80
N GLY A 120 7.10 -6.04 6.67
CA GLY A 120 7.29 -7.46 7.01
C GLY A 120 6.09 -8.07 7.74
N ALA A 121 5.24 -7.26 8.37
CA ALA A 121 3.99 -7.71 8.99
C ALA A 121 2.85 -7.89 7.96
N VAL A 122 3.00 -7.33 6.75
CA VAL A 122 2.02 -7.46 5.67
C VAL A 122 2.30 -8.77 4.90
N PRO A 123 1.29 -9.61 4.62
CA PRO A 123 1.45 -10.87 3.87
C PRO A 123 2.16 -10.70 2.52
N GLY A 124 2.65 -11.81 1.97
CA GLY A 124 3.46 -11.83 0.74
C GLY A 124 4.95 -11.73 1.05
N HIS A 125 5.77 -12.40 0.26
CA HIS A 125 7.23 -12.33 0.36
C HIS A 125 7.77 -11.21 -0.51
#